data_AF-A0A8S2SIZ3-F1
#
_entry.id   AF-A0A8S2SIZ3-F1
#
_cell.length_a   1.000
_cell.length_b   1.000
_cell.length_c   1.000
_cell.angle_alpha   90.00
_cell.angle_beta   90.00
_cell.angle_gamma   90.00
#
_symmetry.space_group_name_H-M   'P 1'
#
loop_
_entity.id
_entity.type
_entity.pdbx_description
1 polymer ?
#
loop_
_entity_poly.entity_id
_entity_poly.type
_entity_poly.pdbx_seq_one_letter_code
_entity_poly.pdbx_strand_id
1 'polypeptide(L)' 'ETVAGGAGAGPNWHGRSGVHTHMTNTRITDPEILEKRFPVVLLKFCLRPSSGGKGQFQGGDGVDRRILFRRSMTLS' A
#
# COMPACT_ATOMS: atom_id res chain seq x y z
N GLU A 1 6.67 9.18 1.28
CA GLU A 1 5.65 8.45 2.09
C GLU A 1 5.90 6.96 1.94
N THR A 2 5.62 6.16 2.97
CA THR A 2 5.71 4.69 2.88
C THR A 2 4.39 4.13 2.33
N VAL A 3 4.49 3.08 1.52
CA VAL A 3 3.31 2.41 0.95
C VAL A 3 3.28 0.98 1.48
N ALA A 4 2.16 0.61 2.11
CA ALA A 4 1.93 -0.75 2.58
C ALA A 4 1.79 -1.73 1.40
N GLY A 5 2.13 -2.99 1.62
CA GLY A 5 2.10 -4.05 0.61
C GLY A 5 1.69 -5.40 1.17
N GLY A 6 1.90 -6.45 0.38
CA GLY A 6 1.69 -7.83 0.84
C GLY A 6 2.93 -8.36 1.55
N ALA A 7 2.74 -9.02 2.69
CA ALA A 7 3.82 -9.76 3.35
C ALA A 7 4.05 -11.12 2.69
N GLY A 8 5.29 -11.62 2.76
CA GLY A 8 5.62 -12.98 2.36
C GLY A 8 4.88 -14.02 3.21
N ALA A 9 4.55 -15.15 2.61
CA ALA A 9 4.07 -16.32 3.33
C ALA A 9 5.21 -16.98 4.13
N GLY A 10 4.86 -17.71 5.18
CA GLY A 10 5.81 -18.50 5.97
C GLY A 10 5.70 -20.00 5.70
N PRO A 11 6.47 -20.82 6.43
CA PRO A 11 6.49 -22.27 6.27
C PRO A 11 5.13 -22.95 6.56
N ASN A 12 4.27 -22.31 7.35
CA ASN A 12 2.98 -22.83 7.78
C ASN A 12 1.87 -21.75 7.87
N TRP A 13 2.06 -20.57 7.28
CA TRP A 13 1.05 -19.49 7.30
C TRP A 13 1.03 -18.65 6.02
N HIS A 14 -0.15 -18.10 5.71
CA HIS A 14 -0.33 -17.14 4.62
C HIS A 14 0.26 -15.76 4.97
N GLY A 15 0.77 -15.07 3.96
CA GLY A 15 1.22 -13.69 4.09
C GLY A 15 0.06 -12.73 4.39
N ARG A 16 0.32 -11.70 5.19
CA ARG A 16 -0.68 -10.67 5.53
C ARG A 16 -0.79 -9.62 4.42
N SER A 17 -2.00 -9.32 3.97
CA SER A 17 -2.26 -8.27 2.97
C SER A 17 -2.23 -6.87 3.56
N GLY A 18 -1.76 -5.88 2.79
CA GLY A 18 -1.85 -4.45 3.14
C GLY A 18 -1.08 -4.02 4.39
N VAL A 19 0.07 -4.63 4.68
CA VAL A 19 0.93 -4.30 5.83
C VAL A 19 2.28 -3.73 5.40
N HIS A 20 2.92 -2.98 6.30
CA HIS A 20 4.33 -2.62 6.13
C HIS A 20 5.20 -3.79 6.59
N THR A 21 5.90 -4.41 5.65
CA THR A 21 6.96 -5.37 5.94
C THR A 21 8.30 -4.64 6.00
N HIS A 22 9.21 -5.08 6.87
CA HIS A 22 10.55 -4.50 7.09
C HIS A 22 10.59 -3.05 7.64
N MET A 23 9.43 -2.40 7.81
CA MET A 23 9.30 -1.07 8.42
C MET A 23 8.09 -1.03 9.35
N THR A 24 8.20 -1.71 10.50
CA THR A 24 7.06 -2.19 11.31
C THR A 24 6.40 -1.14 12.20
N ASN A 25 7.00 0.05 12.39
CA ASN A 25 6.41 1.14 13.18
C ASN A 25 6.00 2.35 12.34
N THR A 26 5.68 2.13 11.06
CA THR A 26 5.20 3.19 10.16
C THR A 26 3.71 3.02 9.87
N ARG A 27 3.00 4.14 9.93
CA ARG A 27 1.61 4.26 9.51
C ARG A 27 1.56 5.12 8.25
N ILE A 28 0.71 4.74 7.31
CA ILE A 28 0.47 5.57 6.13
C ILE A 28 -0.12 6.91 6.54
N THR A 29 0.12 7.97 5.77
CA THR A 29 -0.50 9.26 6.06
C THR A 29 -1.99 9.19 5.74
N ASP A 30 -2.82 9.73 6.63
CA ASP A 30 -4.26 9.77 6.42
C ASP A 30 -4.58 10.52 5.10
N PRO A 31 -5.51 10.00 4.28
CA PRO A 31 -5.89 10.62 3.01
C PRO A 31 -6.22 12.11 3.12
N GLU A 32 -6.94 12.52 4.15
CA GLU A 32 -7.36 13.91 4.39
C GLU A 32 -6.15 14.82 4.62
N ILE A 33 -5.12 14.31 5.31
CA ILE A 33 -3.88 15.04 5.57
C ILE A 33 -3.05 15.15 4.29
N LEU A 34 -3.00 14.09 3.47
CA LEU A 34 -2.34 14.10 2.17
C LEU A 34 -2.94 15.16 1.24
N GLU A 35 -4.27 15.14 1.07
CA GLU A 35 -4.99 16.06 0.18
C GLU A 35 -4.97 17.51 0.68
N LYS A 36 -4.88 17.72 2.00
CA LYS A 36 -4.70 19.06 2.57
C LYS A 36 -3.29 19.61 2.35
N ARG A 37 -2.27 18.77 2.43
CA ARG A 37 -0.86 19.19 2.35
C ARG A 37 -0.35 19.35 0.92
N PHE A 38 -0.89 18.56 -0.01
CA PHE A 38 -0.45 18.56 -1.41
C PHE A 38 -1.63 18.79 -2.35
N PRO A 39 -1.44 19.42 -3.51
CA PRO A 39 -2.51 19.62 -4.49
C PRO A 39 -2.80 18.31 -5.24
N VAL A 40 -3.23 17.28 -4.50
CA VAL A 40 -3.55 15.95 -5.00
C VAL A 40 -4.92 15.47 -4.47
N VAL A 41 -5.48 14.46 -5.10
CA VAL A 41 -6.68 13.74 -4.65
C VAL A 41 -6.41 12.25 -4.66
N LEU A 42 -6.74 11.55 -3.57
CA LEU A 42 -6.65 10.11 -3.48
C LEU A 42 -7.91 9.48 -4.07
N LEU A 43 -7.82 9.05 -5.33
CA LEU A 43 -8.96 8.45 -6.04
C LEU A 43 -9.27 7.03 -5.57
N LYS A 44 -8.27 6.29 -5.12
CA LYS A 44 -8.41 4.89 -4.73
C LYS A 44 -7.36 4.50 -3.71
N PHE A 45 -7.78 3.76 -2.70
CA PHE A 45 -6.90 3.09 -1.76
C PHE A 45 -7.55 1.80 -1.27
N CYS A 46 -7.13 0.65 -1.81
CA CYS A 46 -7.68 -0.64 -1.44
C CYS A 46 -6.64 -1.76 -1.60
N LEU A 47 -6.92 -2.94 -1.04
CA LEU A 47 -6.15 -4.13 -1.39
C LEU A 47 -6.23 -4.39 -2.89
N ARG A 48 -5.13 -4.82 -3.48
CA ARG A 48 -5.06 -5.26 -4.88
C ARG A 48 -5.30 -6.77 -4.90
N PRO A 49 -6.52 -7.23 -5.24
CA PRO A 49 -6.88 -8.63 -5.08
C PRO A 49 -6.02 -9.54 -5.97
N SER A 50 -5.68 -10.72 -5.45
CA SER A 50 -4.96 -11.76 -6.20
C SER A 50 -3.58 -11.32 -6.71
N SER A 51 -2.96 -10.36 -6.02
CA SER A 51 -1.60 -9.88 -6.33
C SER A 51 -0.53 -10.58 -5.49
N GLY A 52 -0.91 -11.26 -4.41
CA GLY A 52 -0.02 -12.07 -3.60
C GLY A 52 0.59 -13.23 -4.39
N GLY A 53 1.84 -13.58 -4.07
CA GLY A 53 2.54 -14.70 -4.69
C GLY A 53 1.83 -16.03 -4.42
N LYS A 54 1.74 -16.89 -5.45
CA LYS A 54 1.12 -18.22 -5.34
C LYS A 54 2.11 -19.23 -4.76
N GLY A 55 1.61 -20.15 -3.93
CA GLY A 55 2.38 -21.23 -3.31
C GLY A 55 1.48 -22.06 -2.40
N GLN A 56 2.05 -23.06 -1.71
CA GLN A 56 1.33 -23.82 -0.68
C GLN A 56 0.67 -22.89 0.35
N PHE A 57 1.42 -21.86 0.76
CA PHE A 57 0.89 -20.70 1.45
C PHE A 57 0.99 -19.48 0.54
N GLN A 58 -0.16 -18.86 0.26
CA GLN A 58 -0.24 -17.63 -0.51
C GLN A 58 0.41 -16.45 0.23
N GLY A 59 1.15 -15.61 -0.51
CA GLY A 59 1.60 -14.31 -0.02
C GLY A 59 0.42 -13.34 0.14
N GLY A 60 0.61 -12.30 0.94
CA GLY A 60 -0.39 -11.26 1.13
C GLY A 60 -0.60 -10.44 -0.13
N ASP A 61 -1.81 -9.93 -0.31
CA ASP A 61 -2.12 -8.99 -1.39
C ASP A 61 -1.50 -7.62 -1.11
N GLY A 62 -1.01 -6.99 -2.18
CA GLY A 62 -0.55 -5.61 -2.17
C GLY A 62 -1.68 -4.60 -2.08
N VAL A 63 -1.36 -3.33 -2.32
CA VAL A 63 -2.30 -2.21 -2.24
C VAL A 63 -2.34 -1.45 -3.58
N ASP A 64 -3.53 -1.11 -4.07
CA ASP A 64 -3.77 -0.22 -5.22
C ASP A 64 -4.07 1.18 -4.68
N ARG A 65 -3.13 2.11 -4.92
CA ARG A 65 -3.26 3.51 -4.53
C ARG A 65 -3.18 4.40 -5.77
N ARG A 66 -4.23 5.17 -6.05
CA ARG A 66 -4.30 6.06 -7.22
C ARG A 66 -4.41 7.50 -6.77
N ILE A 67 -3.45 8.31 -7.20
CA ILE A 67 -3.35 9.71 -6.82
C ILE A 67 -3.47 10.56 -8.09
N LEU A 68 -4.39 11.52 -8.07
CA LEU A 68 -4.53 12.53 -9.11
C LEU A 68 -3.80 13.80 -8.69
N PHE A 69 -2.91 14.29 -9.54
CA PHE A 69 -2.23 15.57 -9.35
C PHE A 69 -3.08 16.70 -9.93
N ARG A 70 -3.33 17.75 -9.15
CA ARG A 70 -4.13 18.92 -9.56
C ARG A 70 -3.29 20.09 -10.07
N ARG A 71 -1.97 19.98 -9.98
CA ARG A 71 -0.97 20.94 -10.46
C ARG A 71 0.29 20.18 -10.87
N SER A 72 1.16 20.80 -11.66
CA SER A 72 2.49 20.24 -11.92
C SER A 72 3.24 20.07 -10.60
N MET A 73 3.71 18.84 -10.35
CA MET A 73 4.44 18.47 -9.15
C MET A 73 5.65 17.63 -9.53
N THR A 74 6.72 17.75 -8.75
CA THR A 74 7.88 16.87 -8.83
C THR A 74 7.80 15.85 -7.71
N LEU A 75 7.85 14.56 -8.07
CA LEU A 75 8.07 13.48 -7.11
C LEU A 75 9.56 13.21 -7.04
N SER A 76 10.13 13.25 -5.83
CA SER A 76 11.52 12.88 -5.54
C SER A 76 11.54 11.78 -4.48
#